data_AF-A0A6I6SCT1-F1
#
_entry.id   AF-A0A6I6SCT1-F1
#
_cell.length_a   1.000
_cell.length_b   1.000
_cell.length_c   1.000
_cell.angle_alpha   90.00
_cell.angle_beta   90.00
_cell.angle_gamma   90.00
#
_symmetry.space_group_name_H-M   'P 1'
#
loop_
_entity.id
_entity.type
_entity.pdbx_description
1 polymer ?
#
loop_
_entity_poly.entity_id
_entity_poly.type
_entity_poly.pdbx_seq_one_letter_code
_entity_poly.pdbx_strand_id
1 'polypeptide(L)'
;MTYDTPPAAPFPMLVGTIGALVPTTALVRIFPPARAVTHFYCDEFLRVWVRPDVEREVTRRIKKHFTGIADWRHAHDFHVSTGRLYLTPEPYQRGYVPEDDGTFGTDPQRLVAVAGGAQ
;
A
#
# COMPACT_ATOMS: atom_id res chain seq x y z
N MET A 1 -5.10 28.34 -11.93
CA MET A 1 -6.04 27.37 -11.33
C MET A 1 -5.25 26.46 -10.42
N THR A 2 -5.24 26.76 -9.12
CA THR A 2 -4.68 25.90 -8.08
C THR A 2 -5.66 24.75 -7.88
N TYR A 3 -5.24 23.52 -8.20
CA TYR A 3 -6.00 22.33 -7.81
C TYR A 3 -5.88 22.21 -6.30
N ASP A 4 -6.89 22.71 -5.61
CA ASP A 4 -7.03 22.53 -4.16
C ASP A 4 -7.26 21.03 -3.92
N THR A 5 -6.15 20.32 -3.73
CA THR A 5 -6.18 18.89 -3.47
C THR A 5 -6.75 18.75 -2.07
N PRO A 6 -7.93 18.11 -1.89
CA PRO A 6 -8.50 18.00 -0.56
C PRO A 6 -7.48 17.31 0.35
N PRO A 7 -7.41 17.65 1.64
CA PRO A 7 -6.44 17.04 2.54
C PRO A 7 -6.51 15.51 2.47
N ALA A 8 -5.36 14.86 2.68
CA ALA A 8 -5.30 13.42 2.85
C ALA A 8 -6.30 12.99 3.95
N ALA A 9 -7.03 11.91 3.73
CA ALA A 9 -7.92 11.37 4.75
C ALA A 9 -7.10 11.00 6.01
N PRO A 10 -7.59 11.23 7.24
CA PRO A 10 -6.91 10.78 8.45
C PRO A 10 -6.61 9.28 8.41
N PHE A 11 -5.51 8.84 9.01
CA PHE A 11 -5.11 7.43 9.00
C PHE A 11 -6.21 6.44 9.42
N PRO A 12 -6.94 6.65 10.55
CA PRO A 12 -8.04 5.76 10.94
C PRO A 12 -9.14 5.65 9.87
N MET A 13 -9.35 6.73 9.10
CA MET A 13 -10.31 6.75 7.99
C MET A 13 -9.78 5.99 6.78
N LEU A 14 -8.47 6.04 6.50
CA LEU A 14 -7.84 5.25 5.43
C LEU A 14 -7.96 3.75 5.71
N VAL A 15 -7.59 3.32 6.93
CA VAL A 15 -7.69 1.91 7.36
C VAL A 15 -9.13 1.45 7.36
N GLY A 16 -10.04 2.22 7.97
CA GLY A 16 -11.45 1.88 8.01
C GLY A 16 -12.06 1.75 6.60
N THR A 17 -11.64 2.60 5.66
CA THR A 17 -12.09 2.49 4.26
C THR A 17 -11.57 1.23 3.60
N ILE A 18 -10.29 0.90 3.76
CA ILE A 18 -9.70 -0.30 3.15
C ILE A 18 -10.35 -1.55 3.75
N GLY A 19 -10.51 -1.62 5.07
CA GLY A 19 -11.20 -2.72 5.74
C GLY A 19 -12.67 -2.86 5.34
N ALA A 20 -13.37 -1.76 5.05
CA ALA A 20 -14.75 -1.84 4.54
C ALA A 20 -14.83 -2.37 3.09
N LEU A 21 -13.84 -2.04 2.25
CA LEU A 21 -13.81 -2.46 0.85
C LEU A 21 -13.26 -3.88 0.67
N VAL A 22 -12.26 -4.26 1.48
CA VAL A 22 -11.56 -5.55 1.40
C VAL A 22 -11.21 -6.04 2.82
N PRO A 23 -12.17 -6.63 3.55
CA PRO A 23 -12.05 -6.92 4.99
C PRO A 23 -10.87 -7.77 5.42
N THR A 24 -10.40 -8.67 4.54
CA THR A 24 -9.29 -9.59 4.84
C THR A 24 -7.92 -9.03 4.50
N THR A 25 -7.82 -7.79 4.01
CA THR A 25 -6.53 -7.23 3.55
C THR A 25 -5.64 -6.84 4.72
N ALA A 26 -4.48 -7.48 4.82
CA ALA A 26 -3.40 -7.09 5.71
C ALA A 26 -2.35 -6.20 5.01
N LEU A 27 -2.12 -6.44 3.71
CA LEU A 27 -1.13 -5.71 2.91
C LEU A 27 -1.68 -5.31 1.54
N VAL A 28 -1.37 -4.08 1.12
CA VAL A 28 -1.64 -3.58 -0.23
C VAL A 28 -0.33 -3.26 -0.94
N ARG A 29 -0.01 -3.97 -2.01
CA ARG A 29 1.15 -3.67 -2.87
C ARG A 29 0.74 -2.85 -4.06
N ILE A 30 1.26 -1.63 -4.11
CA ILE A 30 1.00 -0.66 -5.17
C ILE A 30 2.19 -0.67 -6.13
N PHE A 31 1.95 -1.06 -7.38
CA PHE A 31 3.01 -1.04 -8.38
C PHE A 31 3.18 0.35 -9.04
N PRO A 32 4.33 0.59 -9.69
CA PRO A 32 4.55 1.76 -10.51
C PRO A 32 3.51 1.88 -11.64
N PRO A 33 3.27 3.10 -12.16
CA PRO A 33 2.32 3.34 -13.25
C PRO A 33 2.50 2.43 -14.47
N ALA A 34 3.73 1.98 -14.76
CA ALA A 34 4.03 1.06 -15.86
C ALA A 34 3.38 -0.33 -15.72
N ARG A 35 3.09 -0.79 -14.49
CA ARG A 35 2.41 -2.06 -14.21
C ARG A 35 0.93 -1.88 -13.87
N ALA A 36 0.50 -0.68 -13.47
CA ALA A 36 -0.88 -0.22 -13.21
C ALA A 36 -1.83 -1.17 -12.43
N VAL A 37 -1.31 -2.21 -11.79
CA VAL A 37 -2.05 -3.18 -10.99
C VAL A 37 -1.70 -2.96 -9.52
N THR A 38 -2.63 -3.25 -8.63
CA THR A 38 -2.42 -3.25 -7.18
C THR A 38 -2.79 -4.63 -6.66
N HIS A 39 -1.93 -5.22 -5.83
CA HIS A 39 -2.21 -6.51 -5.22
C HIS A 39 -2.63 -6.33 -3.76
N PHE A 40 -3.55 -7.20 -3.34
CA PHE A 40 -4.07 -7.26 -1.99
C PHE A 40 -3.67 -8.61 -1.43
N TYR A 41 -3.24 -8.63 -0.18
CA TYR A 41 -2.83 -9.84 0.51
C TYR A 41 -3.51 -9.93 1.87
N CYS A 42 -3.93 -11.13 2.25
CA CYS A 42 -4.34 -11.40 3.63
C CYS A 42 -3.12 -11.49 4.56
N ASP A 43 -3.38 -11.71 5.84
CA ASP A 43 -2.38 -11.91 6.89
C ASP A 43 -1.43 -13.08 6.62
N GLU A 44 -1.90 -14.12 5.94
CA GLU A 44 -1.09 -15.25 5.45
C GLU A 44 -0.32 -14.93 4.15
N PHE A 45 -0.32 -13.67 3.70
CA PHE A 45 0.28 -13.22 2.44
C PHE A 45 -0.24 -13.91 1.17
N LEU A 46 -1.41 -14.53 1.24
CA LEU A 46 -2.11 -15.05 0.06
C LEU A 46 -2.78 -13.91 -0.70
N ARG A 47 -2.69 -13.94 -2.04
CA ARG A 47 -3.28 -12.91 -2.90
C ARG A 47 -4.81 -12.96 -2.86
N VAL A 48 -5.42 -11.82 -2.53
CA VAL A 48 -6.87 -11.61 -2.58
C VAL A 48 -7.23 -10.99 -3.93
N TRP A 49 -8.20 -11.58 -4.62
CA TRP A 49 -8.77 -11.01 -5.84
C TRP A 49 -9.87 -10.02 -5.49
N VAL A 50 -9.76 -8.83 -6.04
CA VAL A 50 -10.72 -7.75 -5.83
C VAL A 50 -11.18 -7.19 -7.16
N ARG A 51 -12.32 -6.50 -7.16
CA ARG A 51 -12.83 -5.89 -8.38
C ARG A 51 -11.93 -4.71 -8.81
N PRO A 52 -11.76 -4.45 -10.12
CA PRO A 52 -10.89 -3.37 -10.61
C PRO A 52 -11.26 -1.96 -10.11
N ASP A 53 -12.53 -1.70 -9.80
CA ASP A 53 -12.97 -0.44 -9.20
C ASP A 53 -12.48 -0.27 -7.77
N VAL A 54 -12.48 -1.35 -6.98
CA VAL A 54 -11.92 -1.38 -5.62
C VAL A 54 -10.40 -1.19 -5.66
N GLU A 55 -9.71 -1.86 -6.59
CA GLU A 55 -8.26 -1.68 -6.78
C GLU A 55 -7.90 -0.21 -7.01
N ARG A 56 -8.60 0.43 -7.95
CA ARG A 56 -8.37 1.84 -8.29
C ARG A 56 -8.64 2.77 -7.12
N GLU A 57 -9.74 2.55 -6.40
CA GLU A 57 -10.13 3.41 -5.29
C GLU A 57 -9.15 3.31 -4.11
N VAL A 58 -8.77 2.10 -3.71
CA VAL A 58 -7.77 1.89 -2.65
C VAL A 58 -6.42 2.47 -3.05
N THR A 59 -5.97 2.21 -4.28
CA THR A 59 -4.72 2.77 -4.81
C THR A 59 -4.72 4.29 -4.74
N ARG A 60 -5.80 4.92 -5.22
CA ARG A 60 -5.96 6.38 -5.21
C ARG A 60 -5.89 6.94 -3.80
N ARG A 61 -6.54 6.29 -2.82
CA ARG A 61 -6.56 6.74 -1.42
C ARG A 61 -5.18 6.66 -0.76
N ILE A 62 -4.48 5.53 -0.92
CA ILE A 62 -3.14 5.37 -0.37
C ILE A 62 -2.17 6.36 -1.04
N LYS A 63 -2.20 6.47 -2.38
CA LYS A 63 -1.34 7.44 -3.10
C LYS A 63 -1.58 8.88 -2.66
N LYS A 64 -2.84 9.25 -2.50
CA LYS A 64 -3.23 10.57 -1.99
C LYS A 64 -2.73 10.80 -0.56
N HIS A 65 -2.81 9.79 0.30
CA HIS A 65 -2.40 9.92 1.71
C HIS A 65 -0.90 10.18 1.86
N PHE A 66 -0.08 9.53 1.05
CA PHE A 66 1.39 9.69 1.08
C PHE A 66 1.92 10.59 -0.05
N THR A 67 1.07 11.49 -0.56
CA THR A 67 1.48 12.45 -1.58
C THR A 67 2.59 13.36 -1.04
N GLY A 68 3.65 13.52 -1.82
CA GLY A 68 4.83 14.32 -1.43
C GLY A 68 5.83 13.60 -0.52
N ILE A 69 5.53 12.37 -0.10
CA ILE A 69 6.44 11.54 0.73
C ILE A 69 6.95 10.33 -0.06
N ALA A 70 6.04 9.60 -0.72
CA ALA A 70 6.38 8.40 -1.45
C ALA A 70 6.71 8.69 -2.93
N ASP A 71 7.75 8.03 -3.44
CA ASP A 71 8.10 8.06 -4.86
C ASP A 71 7.40 6.93 -5.63
N TRP A 72 6.22 7.22 -6.18
CA TRP A 72 5.40 6.23 -6.90
C TRP A 72 6.02 5.68 -8.20
N ARG A 73 7.24 6.07 -8.56
CA ARG A 73 8.03 5.36 -9.58
C ARG A 73 8.50 3.99 -9.10
N HIS A 74 8.50 3.76 -7.78
CA HIS A 74 8.82 2.49 -7.15
C HIS A 74 7.56 1.79 -6.60
N ALA A 75 7.63 0.46 -6.50
CA ALA A 75 6.58 -0.32 -5.85
C ALA A 75 6.62 -0.10 -4.34
N HIS A 76 5.44 -0.03 -3.72
CA HIS A 76 5.31 0.17 -2.28
C HIS A 76 4.35 -0.85 -1.66
N ASP A 77 4.68 -1.28 -0.46
CA ASP A 77 3.84 -2.13 0.37
C ASP A 77 3.24 -1.29 1.50
N PHE A 78 1.92 -1.21 1.54
CA PHE A 78 1.17 -0.55 2.60
C PHE A 78 0.61 -1.60 3.56
N HIS A 79 1.07 -1.58 4.81
CA HIS A 79 0.59 -2.47 5.84
C HIS A 79 -0.63 -1.85 6.54
N VAL A 80 -1.79 -2.47 6.36
CA VAL A 80 -3.10 -1.87 6.67
C VAL A 80 -3.25 -1.61 8.17
N SER A 81 -2.85 -2.54 9.02
CA SER A 81 -3.05 -2.42 10.47
C SER A 81 -2.13 -1.39 11.13
N THR A 82 -0.93 -1.17 10.59
CA THR A 82 0.05 -0.23 11.17
C THR A 82 0.13 1.10 10.44
N GLY A 83 -0.48 1.21 9.26
CA GLY A 83 -0.39 2.42 8.43
C GLY A 83 0.99 2.70 7.88
N ARG A 84 1.89 1.72 7.93
CA ARG A 84 3.26 1.89 7.48
C ARG A 84 3.35 1.63 5.99
N LEU A 85 4.09 2.50 5.31
CA LEU A 85 4.41 2.38 3.90
C LEU A 85 5.89 1.99 3.79
N TYR A 86 6.15 0.94 3.03
CA TYR A 86 7.48 0.40 2.81
C TYR A 86 7.80 0.38 1.32
N LEU A 87 9.08 0.44 0.97
CA LEU A 87 9.53 0.05 -0.36
C LEU A 87 9.33 -1.46 -0.53
N THR A 88 8.71 -1.84 -1.64
CA THR A 88 8.53 -3.25 -1.98
C THR A 88 9.91 -3.89 -2.25
N PRO A 89 10.23 -5.04 -1.64
CA PRO A 89 11.43 -5.80 -1.96
C PRO A 89 11.44 -6.17 -3.44
N GLU A 90 12.63 -6.07 -4.06
CA GLU A 90 12.89 -6.15 -5.50
C GLU A 90 11.79 -6.85 -6.33
N PRO A 91 10.83 -6.10 -6.92
CA PRO A 91 9.65 -6.67 -7.59
C PRO A 91 9.97 -7.39 -8.92
N TYR A 92 11.27 -7.54 -9.21
CA TYR A 92 11.85 -8.10 -10.43
C TYR A 92 12.75 -9.31 -10.16
N GLN A 93 13.01 -9.66 -8.89
CA GLN A 93 13.80 -10.84 -8.57
C GLN A 93 12.98 -12.10 -8.94
N ARG A 94 13.42 -12.82 -9.99
CA ARG A 94 12.83 -14.12 -10.33
C ARG A 94 13.04 -15.08 -9.16
N GLY A 95 11.97 -15.68 -8.65
CA GLY A 95 12.01 -16.65 -7.56
C GLY A 95 11.73 -16.09 -6.16
N TYR A 96 11.39 -14.80 -6.03
CA TYR A 96 10.95 -14.26 -4.75
C TYR A 96 9.53 -14.76 -4.40
N VAL A 97 9.44 -15.55 -3.33
CA VAL A 97 8.20 -16.06 -2.76
C VAL A 97 7.87 -15.24 -1.51
N PRO A 98 6.78 -14.45 -1.52
CA PRO A 98 6.33 -13.67 -0.37
C PRO A 98 6.26 -14.46 0.95
N GLU A 99 5.84 -15.72 0.86
CA GLU A 99 5.62 -16.63 1.98
C GLU A 99 6.94 -17.02 2.69
N ASP A 100 8.07 -16.93 1.99
CA ASP A 100 9.41 -17.24 2.54
C ASP A 100 10.09 -16.01 3.18
N ASP A 101 9.52 -14.80 3.03
CA ASP A 101 10.04 -13.57 3.62
C ASP A 101 9.25 -13.21 4.89
N GLY A 102 9.79 -13.59 6.05
CA GLY A 102 9.22 -13.22 7.36
C GLY A 102 9.17 -11.72 7.66
N THR A 103 9.73 -10.88 6.77
CA THR A 103 9.71 -9.41 6.83
C THR A 103 8.92 -8.78 5.67
N PHE A 104 8.15 -9.60 4.94
CA PHE A 104 7.40 -9.19 3.76
C PHE A 104 6.59 -7.92 4.05
N GLY A 105 6.92 -6.84 3.34
CA GLY A 105 6.25 -5.55 3.47
C GLY A 105 6.29 -4.93 4.88
N THR A 106 7.20 -5.34 5.77
CA THR A 106 7.29 -4.82 7.15
C THR A 106 8.70 -4.54 7.69
N ASP A 107 9.74 -4.80 6.90
CA ASP A 107 11.14 -4.55 7.26
C ASP A 107 11.43 -3.07 7.59
N PRO A 108 11.96 -2.77 8.79
CA PRO A 108 12.30 -1.41 9.20
C PRO A 108 13.24 -0.67 8.25
N GLN A 109 14.17 -1.35 7.57
CA GLN A 109 15.12 -0.71 6.66
C GLN A 109 14.44 -0.18 5.38
N ARG A 110 13.24 -0.69 5.07
CA ARG A 110 12.45 -0.31 3.91
C ARG A 110 11.35 0.70 4.24
N LEU A 111 11.24 1.14 5.50
CA LEU A 111 10.19 2.06 5.94
C LEU A 111 10.34 3.40 5.24
N VAL A 112 9.28 3.82 4.54
CA VAL A 112 9.18 5.12 3.87
C VAL A 112 8.43 6.11 4.74
N ALA A 113 7.28 5.71 5.29
CA ALA A 113 6.39 6.62 6.00
C ALA A 113 5.41 5.89 6.93
N VAL A 114 4.80 6.65 7.85
CA VAL A 114 3.71 6.19 8.72
C VAL A 114 2.51 7.12 8.53
N ALA A 115 1.36 6.56 8.14
CA ALA A 115 0.09 7.27 8.08
C ALA A 115 -0.31 7.69 9.51
N GLY A 116 -0.09 8.96 9.86
CA GLY A 116 -0.34 9.49 11.20
C GLY A 116 0.74 10.43 11.74
N GLY A 117 1.94 10.41 11.15
CA GLY A 117 3.04 11.31 11.53
C GLY A 117 3.61 11.02 12.93
N ALA A 118 4.75 10.32 12.95
CA ALA A 118 5.94 10.58 13.78
C ALA A 118 6.78 9.30 13.89
N GLN A 119 8.00 9.34 13.37
CA GLN A 119 9.13 9.66 14.24
C GLN A 119 9.84 10.88 13.66
#